data_AF-A0A1Y5DKW9-F1
#
_entry.id   AF-A0A1Y5DKW9-F1
#
_cell.length_a   1.000
_cell.length_b   1.000
_cell.length_c   1.000
_cell.angle_alpha   90.00
_cell.angle_beta   90.00
_cell.angle_gamma   90.00
#
_symmetry.space_group_name_H-M   'P 1'
#
loop_
_entity.id
_entity.type
_entity.pdbx_description
1 polymer ?
#
loop_
_entity_poly.entity_id
_entity_poly.type
_entity_poly.pdbx_seq_one_letter_code
_entity_poly.pdbx_strand_id
1 'polypeptide(L)'
;MDLIEYMNKGGEIVYILLGLNVIGFTIILWKFLILTNKKSITSKIINKLNLLDPSNLSIQIEYEVKKLEKGLTFIKNIASISPLLGLLGTVYGVLKSFEAISSSGLGDPSIFSHGISVALITTIAGL
;
A
#
# COMPACT_ATOMS: atom_id res chain seq x y z
N MET A 1 -20.56 12.18 9.12
CA MET A 1 -19.16 11.83 9.41
C MET A 1 -18.34 12.23 8.21
N ASP A 2 -17.45 13.18 8.41
CA ASP A 2 -16.51 13.60 7.37
C ASP A 2 -15.31 12.64 7.32
N LEU A 3 -14.62 12.60 6.18
CA LEU A 3 -13.47 11.72 5.98
C LEU A 3 -12.38 11.95 7.05
N ILE A 4 -12.16 13.21 7.42
CA ILE A 4 -11.20 13.64 8.44
C ILE A 4 -11.61 13.09 9.82
N GLU A 5 -12.90 13.07 10.13
CA GLU A 5 -13.41 12.54 11.38
C GLU A 5 -13.21 11.02 11.47
N TYR A 6 -13.39 10.30 10.34
CA TYR A 6 -13.12 8.86 10.25
C TYR A 6 -11.64 8.54 10.43
N MET A 7 -10.74 9.32 9.80
CA MET A 7 -9.30 9.17 9.94
C MET A 7 -8.82 9.44 11.37
N ASN A 8 -9.36 10.48 12.00
CA ASN A 8 -9.06 10.78 13.40
C ASN A 8 -9.48 9.65 14.35
N LYS A 9 -10.60 8.97 14.06
CA LYS A 9 -11.02 7.79 14.83
C LYS A 9 -10.14 6.58 14.62
N GLY A 10 -9.45 6.45 13.49
CA GLY A 10 -8.51 5.36 13.21
C GLY A 10 -7.09 5.57 13.74
N GLY A 11 -6.78 6.76 14.25
CA GLY A 11 -5.46 7.09 14.77
C GLY A 11 -4.37 7.19 13.69
N GLU A 12 -3.12 7.27 14.14
CA GLU A 12 -1.95 7.58 13.30
C GLU A 12 -1.71 6.56 12.18
N ILE A 13 -2.03 5.29 12.41
CA ILE A 13 -1.79 4.20 11.46
C ILE A 13 -2.63 4.37 10.19
N VAL A 14 -3.83 4.93 10.29
CA VAL A 14 -4.67 5.22 9.11
C VAL A 14 -4.03 6.26 8.20
N TYR A 15 -3.34 7.27 8.76
CA TYR A 15 -2.62 8.26 7.96
C TYR A 15 -1.46 7.63 7.19
N ILE A 16 -0.73 6.71 7.81
CA ILE A 16 0.35 5.95 7.16
C ILE A 16 -0.22 5.11 6.02
N LEU A 17 -1.31 4.37 6.27
CA LEU A 17 -1.99 3.55 5.27
C LEU A 17 -2.49 4.39 4.08
N LEU A 18 -3.08 5.56 4.36
CA LEU A 18 -3.54 6.47 3.33
C LEU A 18 -2.36 6.98 2.47
N GLY A 19 -1.24 7.33 3.09
CA GLY A 19 -0.01 7.70 2.37
C GLY A 19 0.49 6.59 1.46
N LEU A 20 0.54 5.34 1.94
CA LEU A 20 0.92 4.18 1.14
C LEU A 20 -0.05 3.95 -0.02
N ASN A 21 -1.35 4.12 0.21
CA ASN A 21 -2.38 3.99 -0.82
C ASN A 21 -2.20 5.04 -1.93
N VAL A 22 -2.01 6.31 -1.58
CA VAL A 22 -1.77 7.40 -2.54
C VAL A 22 -0.52 7.13 -3.39
N ILE A 23 0.58 6.70 -2.77
CA ILE A 23 1.81 6.37 -3.51
C ILE A 23 1.59 5.17 -4.44
N GLY A 24 0.96 4.10 -3.94
CA GLY A 24 0.64 2.91 -4.73
C GLY A 24 -0.23 3.25 -5.94
N PHE A 25 -1.31 4.00 -5.72
CA PHE A 25 -2.25 4.41 -6.76
C PHE A 25 -1.59 5.33 -7.80
N THR A 26 -0.70 6.22 -7.37
CA THR A 26 0.08 7.08 -8.27
C THR A 26 0.95 6.25 -9.22
N ILE A 27 1.65 5.24 -8.71
CA ILE A 27 2.49 4.34 -9.54
C ILE A 27 1.61 3.52 -10.48
N ILE A 28 0.47 3.01 -10.00
CA ILE A 28 -0.49 2.24 -10.80
C ILE A 28 -1.01 3.08 -11.97
N LEU A 29 -1.49 4.29 -11.71
CA LEU A 29 -2.00 5.21 -12.75
C LEU A 29 -0.90 5.54 -13.77
N TRP A 30 0.29 5.89 -13.29
CA TRP A 30 1.41 6.22 -14.17
C TRP A 30 1.79 5.03 -15.08
N LYS A 31 1.84 3.81 -14.52
CA LYS A 31 2.11 2.59 -15.29
C LYS A 31 0.99 2.24 -16.26
N PHE A 32 -0.26 2.37 -15.84
CA PHE A 32 -1.42 2.10 -16.68
C PHE A 32 -1.40 2.96 -17.95
N LEU A 33 -1.10 4.26 -17.81
CA LEU A 33 -0.96 5.18 -18.94
C LEU A 33 0.22 4.80 -19.85
N ILE A 34 1.37 4.43 -19.28
CA ILE A 34 2.55 4.04 -20.06
C ILE A 34 2.30 2.74 -20.84
N LEU A 35 1.71 1.73 -20.21
CA LEU A 35 1.45 0.41 -20.78
C LEU A 35 0.31 0.41 -21.82
N THR A 36 -0.53 1.45 -21.83
CA THR A 36 -1.58 1.60 -22.85
C THR A 36 -0.96 1.81 -24.24
N ASN A 37 0.22 2.44 -24.33
CA ASN A 37 0.92 2.70 -25.60
C ASN A 37 1.83 1.54 -26.06
N LYS A 38 1.33 0.29 -26.00
CA LYS A 38 2.09 -0.95 -26.31
C LYS A 38 2.86 -0.88 -27.64
N LYS A 39 2.22 -0.38 -28.71
CA LYS A 39 2.82 -0.28 -30.05
C LYS A 39 4.08 0.60 -30.07
N SER A 40 4.08 1.72 -29.35
CA SER A 40 5.25 2.62 -29.27
C SER A 40 6.38 2.02 -28.44
N ILE A 41 6.05 1.22 -27.42
CA ILE A 41 7.05 0.58 -26.56
C ILE A 41 7.75 -0.55 -27.32
N THR A 42 7.00 -1.42 -27.98
CA THR A 42 7.59 -2.54 -28.73
C THR A 42 8.50 -2.06 -29.85
N SER A 43 8.12 -1.01 -30.59
CA SER A 43 8.98 -0.46 -31.63
C SER A 43 10.25 0.19 -31.07
N LYS A 44 10.17 0.90 -29.94
CA LYS A 44 11.34 1.44 -29.23
C LYS A 44 12.29 0.36 -28.74
N ILE A 45 11.77 -0.77 -28.29
CA ILE A 45 12.58 -1.92 -27.85
C ILE A 45 13.27 -2.56 -29.05
N ILE A 46 12.53 -2.88 -30.13
CA ILE A 46 13.10 -3.49 -31.34
C ILE A 46 14.23 -2.64 -31.92
N ASN A 47 14.07 -1.32 -31.96
CA ASN A 47 15.11 -0.40 -32.44
C ASN A 47 16.35 -0.32 -31.53
N LYS A 48 16.24 -0.75 -30.26
CA LYS A 48 17.34 -0.76 -29.29
C LYS A 48 18.07 -2.11 -29.22
N LEU A 49 17.48 -3.16 -29.78
CA LEU A 49 18.05 -4.51 -29.75
C LEU A 49 19.08 -4.68 -30.87
N ASN A 50 20.24 -5.21 -30.52
CA ASN A 50 21.22 -5.68 -31.50
C ASN A 50 20.80 -7.06 -32.01
N LEU A 51 20.04 -7.08 -33.10
CA LEU A 51 19.52 -8.30 -33.73
C LEU A 51 20.61 -9.14 -34.44
N LEU A 52 21.83 -8.61 -34.54
CA LEU A 52 22.97 -9.24 -35.21
C LEU A 52 23.64 -10.33 -34.35
N ASP A 53 23.51 -10.28 -33.02
CA ASP A 53 24.07 -11.25 -32.08
C ASP A 53 22.96 -12.06 -31.39
N PRO A 54 22.52 -13.19 -31.98
CA PRO A 54 21.41 -13.98 -31.44
C PRO A 54 21.70 -14.61 -30.07
N SER A 55 22.99 -14.75 -29.69
CA SER A 55 23.40 -15.29 -28.38
C SER A 55 23.04 -14.38 -27.20
N ASN A 56 23.03 -13.06 -27.40
CA ASN A 56 22.78 -12.06 -26.36
C ASN A 56 21.37 -11.46 -26.43
N LEU A 57 20.56 -11.87 -27.41
CA LEU A 57 19.23 -11.30 -27.66
C LEU A 57 18.28 -11.51 -26.47
N SER A 58 18.29 -12.71 -25.87
CA SER A 58 17.49 -13.05 -24.69
C SER A 58 17.79 -12.15 -23.50
N ILE A 59 19.09 -11.92 -23.22
CA ILE A 59 19.56 -11.05 -22.14
C ILE A 59 19.09 -9.61 -22.34
N GLN A 60 19.14 -9.11 -23.57
CA GLN A 60 18.69 -7.75 -23.89
C GLN A 60 17.17 -7.58 -23.71
N ILE A 61 16.38 -8.58 -24.12
CA ILE A 61 14.93 -8.58 -23.92
C ILE A 61 14.61 -8.59 -22.43
N GLU A 62 15.24 -9.46 -21.65
CA GLU A 62 15.03 -9.56 -20.21
C GLU A 62 15.37 -8.25 -19.49
N TYR A 63 16.44 -7.57 -19.91
CA TYR A 63 16.82 -6.27 -19.38
C TYR A 63 15.76 -5.18 -19.64
N GLU A 64 15.20 -5.11 -20.84
CA GLU A 64 14.14 -4.14 -21.16
C GLU A 64 12.82 -4.50 -20.46
N VAL A 65 12.47 -5.79 -20.31
CA VAL A 65 11.33 -6.23 -19.51
C VAL A 65 11.48 -5.80 -18.06
N LYS A 66 12.65 -6.02 -17.45
CA LYS A 66 12.92 -5.62 -16.06
C LYS A 66 12.76 -4.11 -15.83
N LYS A 67 13.09 -3.27 -16.82
CA LYS A 67 12.82 -1.82 -16.75
C LYS A 67 11.33 -1.51 -16.74
N LEU A 68 10.54 -2.23 -17.54
CA LEU A 68 9.09 -2.09 -17.56
C LEU A 68 8.44 -2.58 -16.26
N GLU A 69 9.04 -3.54 -15.57
CA GLU A 69 8.57 -4.02 -14.26
C GLU A 69 8.94 -3.09 -13.08
N LYS A 70 9.86 -2.14 -13.28
CA LYS A 70 10.26 -1.20 -12.23
C LYS A 70 9.05 -0.50 -11.62
N GLY A 71 8.90 -0.58 -10.30
CA GLY A 71 7.78 -0.02 -9.53
C GLY A 71 6.69 -1.04 -9.18
N LEU A 72 6.56 -2.15 -9.94
CA LEU A 72 5.59 -3.21 -9.62
C LEU A 72 5.94 -3.94 -8.32
N THR A 73 7.24 -4.16 -8.06
CA THR A 73 7.70 -4.73 -6.78
C THR A 73 7.30 -3.86 -5.59
N PHE A 74 7.32 -2.54 -5.76
CA PHE A 74 6.93 -1.62 -4.69
C PHE A 74 5.43 -1.69 -4.40
N ILE A 75 4.59 -1.74 -5.44
CA ILE A 75 3.14 -1.97 -5.30
C ILE A 75 2.86 -3.30 -4.60
N LYS A 76 3.57 -4.38 -4.99
CA LYS A 76 3.46 -5.70 -4.36
C LYS A 76 3.77 -5.64 -2.86
N ASN A 77 4.83 -4.92 -2.49
CA ASN A 77 5.23 -4.75 -1.10
C ASN A 77 4.17 -3.96 -0.32
N ILE A 78 3.64 -2.86 -0.87
CA ILE A 78 2.55 -2.10 -0.25
C ILE A 78 1.33 -3.01 -0.01
N ALA A 79 0.91 -3.76 -1.02
CA ALA A 79 -0.24 -4.66 -0.91
C ALA A 79 -0.03 -5.76 0.15
N SER A 80 1.22 -6.18 0.38
CA SER A 80 1.55 -7.20 1.38
C SER A 80 1.66 -6.63 2.80
N ILE A 81 2.15 -5.40 2.94
CA ILE A 81 2.41 -4.77 4.24
C ILE A 81 1.17 -4.04 4.78
N SER A 82 0.30 -3.50 3.92
CA SER A 82 -0.87 -2.72 4.36
C SER A 82 -1.82 -3.50 5.28
N PRO A 83 -2.15 -4.78 5.01
CA PRO A 83 -2.97 -5.58 5.92
C PRO A 83 -2.29 -5.82 7.28
N LEU A 84 -0.96 -6.00 7.28
CA LEU A 84 -0.18 -6.18 8.50
C LEU A 84 -0.14 -4.90 9.35
N LEU A 85 -0.06 -3.73 8.71
CA LEU A 85 -0.17 -2.44 9.39
C LEU A 85 -1.58 -2.20 9.94
N GLY A 86 -2.63 -2.59 9.21
CA GLY A 86 -4.00 -2.53 9.71
C GLY A 86 -4.20 -3.39 10.96
N LEU A 87 -3.67 -4.62 10.95
CA LEU A 87 -3.68 -5.53 12.09
C LEU A 87 -2.88 -4.98 13.28
N LEU A 88 -1.72 -4.36 13.02
CA LEU A 88 -0.93 -3.68 14.06
C LEU A 88 -1.76 -2.58 14.75
N GLY A 89 -2.51 -1.80 13.98
CA GLY A 89 -3.40 -0.78 14.54
C GLY A 89 -4.49 -1.35 15.41
N THR A 90 -5.03 -2.51 15.06
CA THR A 90 -5.99 -3.25 15.88
C THR A 90 -5.40 -3.64 17.23
N VAL A 91 -4.21 -4.25 17.23
CA VAL A 91 -3.52 -4.66 18.46
C VAL A 91 -3.19 -3.44 19.32
N TYR A 92 -2.72 -2.35 18.71
CA TYR A 92 -2.39 -1.11 19.42
C TYR A 92 -3.62 -0.44 20.05
N GLY A 93 -4.75 -0.36 19.33
CA GLY A 93 -5.99 0.20 19.85
C GLY A 93 -6.54 -0.59 21.03
N VAL A 94 -6.51 -1.92 20.94
CA VAL A 94 -6.92 -2.82 22.03
C VAL A 94 -5.99 -2.67 23.25
N LEU A 95 -4.68 -2.56 23.04
CA LEU A 95 -3.72 -2.33 24.12
C LEU A 95 -4.04 -1.03 24.88
N LYS A 96 -4.28 0.08 24.17
CA LYS A 96 -4.66 1.35 24.80
C LYS A 96 -5.96 1.26 25.60
N SER A 97 -6.95 0.52 25.10
CA SER A 97 -8.18 0.27 25.88
C SER A 97 -7.88 -0.43 27.20
N PHE A 98 -7.02 -1.45 27.20
CA PHE A 98 -6.65 -2.16 28.43
C PHE A 98 -5.82 -1.31 29.38
N GLU A 99 -4.91 -0.48 28.88
CA GLU A 99 -4.15 0.48 29.70
C GLU A 99 -5.07 1.50 30.40
N ALA A 100 -6.08 2.01 29.67
CA ALA A 100 -7.06 2.93 30.24
C ALA A 100 -7.91 2.25 31.33
N ILE A 101 -8.35 1.00 31.11
CA ILE A 101 -9.08 0.22 32.11
C ILE A 101 -8.20 -0.08 33.33
N SER A 102 -6.93 -0.43 33.13
CA SER A 102 -5.99 -0.74 34.23
C SER A 102 -5.73 0.48 35.11
N SER A 103 -5.59 1.66 34.51
CA SER A 103 -5.31 2.91 35.25
C SER A 103 -6.53 3.54 35.92
N SER A 104 -7.70 3.47 35.29
CA SER A 104 -8.91 4.20 35.72
C SER A 104 -10.03 3.28 36.24
N GLY A 105 -9.82 1.95 36.22
CA GLY A 105 -10.87 0.96 36.40
C GLY A 105 -11.82 0.88 35.19
N LEU A 106 -12.85 0.04 35.28
CA LEU A 106 -13.89 -0.11 34.24
C LEU A 106 -14.82 1.13 34.08
N GLY A 107 -14.48 2.27 34.68
CA GLY A 107 -15.37 3.40 34.96
C GLY A 107 -16.34 3.79 33.84
N ASP A 108 -15.83 4.12 32.65
CA ASP A 108 -16.65 4.48 31.48
C ASP A 108 -16.48 3.47 30.33
N PRO A 109 -17.53 2.67 30.01
CA PRO A 109 -17.54 1.76 28.87
C PRO A 109 -17.28 2.43 27.50
N SER A 110 -17.46 3.75 27.41
CA SER A 110 -17.22 4.53 26.19
C SER A 110 -15.75 4.55 25.79
N ILE A 111 -14.82 4.49 26.76
CA ILE A 111 -13.38 4.43 26.49
C ILE A 111 -13.02 3.10 25.83
N PHE A 112 -13.59 2.01 26.33
CA PHE A 112 -13.38 0.68 25.77
C PHE A 112 -13.95 0.57 24.35
N SER A 113 -15.18 1.03 24.13
CA SER A 113 -15.82 1.00 22.81
C SER A 113 -15.09 1.89 21.80
N HIS A 114 -14.50 3.00 22.25
CA HIS A 114 -13.66 3.85 21.40
C HIS A 114 -12.42 3.12 20.88
N GLY A 115 -11.64 2.46 21.73
CA GLY A 115 -10.43 1.76 21.26
C GLY A 115 -10.73 0.53 20.38
N ILE A 116 -11.88 -0.12 20.57
CA ILE A 116 -12.38 -1.14 19.63
C ILE A 116 -12.77 -0.51 18.28
N SER A 117 -13.40 0.66 18.30
CA SER A 117 -13.72 1.39 17.05
C SER A 117 -12.46 1.77 16.29
N VAL A 118 -11.42 2.26 16.97
CA VAL A 118 -10.10 2.56 16.37
C VAL A 118 -9.56 1.30 15.70
N ALA A 119 -9.59 0.19 16.43
CA ALA A 119 -9.04 -1.09 16.00
C ALA A 119 -9.72 -1.67 14.75
N LEU A 120 -11.03 -1.47 14.59
CA LEU A 120 -11.79 -1.88 13.40
C LEU A 120 -11.53 -0.98 12.20
N ILE A 121 -11.49 0.34 12.43
CA ILE A 121 -11.22 1.33 11.38
C ILE A 121 -9.84 1.13 10.77
N THR A 122 -8.82 0.84 11.58
CA THR A 122 -7.46 0.55 11.09
C THR A 122 -7.40 -0.70 10.22
N THR A 123 -8.17 -1.74 10.54
CA THR A 123 -8.25 -2.95 9.70
C THR A 123 -8.89 -2.64 8.37
N ILE A 124 -10.03 -1.94 8.37
CA ILE A 124 -10.74 -1.56 7.14
C ILE A 124 -9.84 -0.70 6.25
N ALA A 125 -9.06 0.21 6.84
CA ALA A 125 -8.13 1.06 6.09
C ALA A 125 -6.92 0.30 5.53
N GLY A 126 -6.54 -0.82 6.14
CA GLY A 126 -5.39 -1.64 5.71
C GLY A 126 -5.72 -2.64 4.60
N LEU A 127 -7.01 -2.94 4.42
CA LEU A 127 -7.56 -3.79 3.36
C LEU A 127 -7.87 -2.97 2.10
#